data_AF-A0A947KID9-F1
#
_entry.id   AF-A0A947KID9-F1
#
_cell.length_a   1.000
_cell.length_b   1.000
_cell.length_c   1.000
_cell.angle_alpha   90.00
_cell.angle_beta   90.00
_cell.angle_gamma   90.00
#
_symmetry.space_group_name_H-M   'P 1'
#
loop_
_entity.id
_entity.type
_entity.pdbx_description
1 polymer ?
#
loop_
_entity_poly.entity_id
_entity_poly.type
_entity_poly.pdbx_seq_one_letter_code
_entity_poly.pdbx_strand_id
1 'polypeptide(L)'
;MKKITLFCVIIVSIVLLSGCSDKNYQSHFDLGKWYSEKGLINEAILEFKAATRANPDQYKAHHHLALAYTKKGWYEYAIKEAETAFDLHPSDDTYKLIHVIREKRTLSSYKDTITQE
;
A
#
# COMPACT_ATOMS: atom_id res chain seq x y z
N MET A 1 23.04 -16.65 35.59
CA MET A 1 21.73 -17.32 35.40
C MET A 1 20.62 -16.39 34.91
N LYS A 2 20.46 -15.16 35.44
CA LYS A 2 19.38 -14.23 35.01
C LYS A 2 19.45 -13.73 33.54
N LYS A 3 20.64 -13.68 32.93
CA LYS A 3 20.84 -13.20 31.54
C LYS A 3 20.36 -14.17 30.45
N ILE A 4 20.42 -15.49 30.71
CA ILE A 4 19.97 -16.52 29.78
C ILE A 4 18.43 -16.53 29.71
N THR A 5 17.76 -16.39 30.86
CA THR A 5 16.31 -16.25 30.92
C THR A 5 15.82 -14.99 30.19
N LEU A 6 16.55 -13.88 30.31
CA LEU A 6 16.22 -12.63 29.61
C LEU A 6 16.35 -12.76 28.09
N PHE A 7 17.39 -13.44 27.60
CA PHE A 7 17.58 -13.70 26.17
C PHE A 7 16.51 -14.66 25.62
N CYS A 8 16.13 -15.69 26.38
CA CYS A 8 15.02 -16.59 26.03
C CYS A 8 13.66 -15.86 25.99
N VAL A 9 13.40 -14.89 26.87
CA VAL A 9 12.15 -14.10 26.85
C VAL A 9 12.11 -13.13 25.66
N ILE A 10 13.25 -12.52 25.31
CA ILE A 10 13.34 -11.61 24.15
C ILE A 10 13.18 -12.38 22.83
N ILE A 11 13.83 -13.53 22.67
CA ILE A 11 13.69 -14.35 21.46
C ILE A 11 12.28 -14.95 21.33
N VAL A 12 11.66 -15.37 22.44
CA VAL A 12 10.26 -15.83 22.44
C VAL A 12 9.30 -14.67 22.10
N SER A 13 9.59 -13.45 22.54
CA SER A 13 8.78 -12.25 22.23
C SER A 13 8.92 -11.83 20.76
N ILE A 14 10.11 -11.98 20.16
CA ILE A 14 10.36 -11.73 18.72
C ILE A 14 9.67 -12.80 17.86
N VAL A 15 9.69 -14.06 18.28
CA VAL A 15 9.03 -15.17 17.58
C VAL A 15 7.50 -15.11 17.69
N LEU A 16 6.97 -14.59 18.81
CA LEU A 16 5.51 -14.39 18.99
C LEU A 16 4.94 -13.22 18.17
N LEU A 17 5.77 -12.27 17.71
CA LEU A 17 5.35 -11.22 16.77
C LEU A 17 5.24 -11.71 15.33
N SER A 18 5.83 -12.88 15.00
CA SER A 18 5.86 -13.45 13.65
C SER A 18 4.67 -14.36 13.33
N GLY A 19 3.76 -14.57 14.29
CA GLY A 19 2.82 -15.69 14.26
C GLY A 19 1.35 -15.31 14.30
N CYS A 20 0.86 -14.31 13.53
CA CYS A 20 -0.58 -14.18 13.20
C CYS A 20 -0.97 -13.02 12.23
N SER A 21 -0.12 -12.53 11.32
CA SER A 21 -0.48 -11.40 10.43
C SER A 21 -1.05 -11.82 9.07
N ASP A 22 -0.74 -13.02 8.56
CA ASP A 22 -1.03 -13.38 7.16
C ASP A 22 -2.53 -13.48 6.80
N LYS A 23 -3.36 -14.00 7.70
CA LYS A 23 -4.79 -14.16 7.39
C LYS A 23 -5.56 -12.83 7.38
N ASN A 24 -5.11 -11.84 8.14
CA ASN A 24 -5.83 -10.58 8.30
C ASN A 24 -5.61 -9.66 7.10
N TYR A 25 -4.40 -9.60 6.51
CA TYR A 25 -4.18 -8.76 5.34
C TYR A 25 -4.89 -9.31 4.10
N GLN A 26 -4.93 -10.63 3.93
CA GLN A 26 -5.45 -11.25 2.71
C GLN A 26 -6.96 -11.01 2.54
N SER A 27 -7.74 -11.06 3.62
CA SER A 27 -9.19 -10.76 3.56
C SER A 27 -9.46 -9.31 3.18
N HIS A 28 -8.74 -8.36 3.78
CA HIS A 28 -8.81 -6.95 3.42
C HIS A 28 -8.35 -6.73 1.98
N PHE A 29 -7.29 -7.39 1.54
CA PHE A 29 -6.80 -7.29 0.17
C PHE A 29 -7.84 -7.79 -0.85
N ASP A 30 -8.43 -8.96 -0.62
CA ASP A 30 -9.43 -9.52 -1.53
C ASP A 30 -10.72 -8.70 -1.57
N LEU A 31 -11.17 -8.17 -0.42
CA LEU A 31 -12.32 -7.26 -0.36
C LEU A 31 -12.01 -5.93 -1.07
N GLY A 32 -10.80 -5.40 -0.94
CA GLY A 32 -10.35 -4.21 -1.67
C GLY A 32 -10.36 -4.41 -3.19
N LYS A 33 -9.93 -5.57 -3.68
CA LYS A 33 -10.04 -5.91 -5.12
C LYS A 33 -11.50 -5.92 -5.55
N TRP A 34 -12.36 -6.57 -4.78
CA TRP A 34 -13.79 -6.65 -5.09
C TRP A 34 -14.43 -5.26 -5.18
N TYR A 35 -14.16 -4.37 -4.21
CA TYR A 35 -14.63 -2.98 -4.26
C TYR A 35 -14.07 -2.23 -5.49
N SER A 36 -12.79 -2.40 -5.81
CA SER A 36 -12.17 -1.78 -6.99
C SER A 36 -12.81 -2.26 -8.30
N GLU A 37 -13.16 -3.54 -8.42
CA GLU A 37 -13.88 -4.10 -9.57
C GLU A 37 -15.30 -3.54 -9.69
N LYS A 38 -15.95 -3.22 -8.57
CA LYS A 38 -17.25 -2.54 -8.53
C LYS A 38 -17.18 -1.02 -8.75
N GLY A 39 -15.98 -0.46 -8.90
CA GLY A 39 -15.78 0.99 -9.01
C GLY A 39 -16.01 1.75 -7.70
N LEU A 40 -16.14 1.03 -6.57
CA LEU A 40 -16.29 1.57 -5.23
C LEU A 40 -14.90 1.94 -4.68
N ILE A 41 -14.33 3.01 -5.24
CA ILE A 41 -12.91 3.35 -5.06
C ILE A 41 -12.60 3.76 -3.61
N ASN A 42 -13.52 4.42 -2.90
CA ASN A 42 -13.27 4.84 -1.52
C ASN A 42 -13.17 3.63 -0.59
N GLU A 43 -14.07 2.67 -0.77
CA GLU A 43 -14.14 1.42 -0.04
C GLU A 43 -12.89 0.57 -0.34
N ALA A 44 -12.49 0.50 -1.61
CA ALA A 44 -11.25 -0.17 -2.01
C ALA A 44 -10.01 0.43 -1.31
N ILE A 45 -9.94 1.77 -1.21
CA ILE A 45 -8.85 2.45 -0.48
C ILE A 45 -8.85 2.05 1.00
N LEU A 46 -10.01 2.01 1.66
CA LEU A 46 -10.09 1.65 3.08
C LEU A 46 -9.55 0.23 3.32
N GLU A 47 -9.96 -0.71 2.48
CA GLU A 47 -9.56 -2.11 2.57
C GLU A 47 -8.08 -2.32 2.23
N PHE A 48 -7.56 -1.70 1.16
CA PHE A 48 -6.13 -1.80 0.87
C PHE A 48 -5.28 -1.15 1.95
N LYS A 49 -5.71 -0.04 2.56
CA LYS A 49 -5.04 0.54 3.75
C LYS A 49 -5.06 -0.38 4.96
N ALA A 50 -6.10 -1.19 5.12
CA ALA A 50 -6.16 -2.18 6.20
C ALA A 50 -5.19 -3.32 5.91
N ALA A 51 -5.10 -3.77 4.65
CA ALA A 51 -4.12 -4.76 4.21
C ALA A 51 -2.67 -4.30 4.41
N THR A 52 -2.31 -3.06 4.05
CA THR A 52 -0.95 -2.52 4.28
C THR A 52 -0.62 -2.35 5.76
N ARG A 53 -1.61 -2.06 6.62
CA ARG A 53 -1.41 -2.03 8.08
C ARG A 53 -1.22 -3.43 8.68
N ALA A 54 -1.91 -4.43 8.13
CA ALA A 54 -1.82 -5.80 8.60
C ALA A 54 -0.53 -6.50 8.14
N ASN A 55 -0.06 -6.19 6.93
CA ASN A 55 1.24 -6.63 6.41
C ASN A 55 1.92 -5.51 5.61
N PRO A 56 2.79 -4.71 6.25
CA PRO A 56 3.48 -3.58 5.62
C PRO A 56 4.48 -3.99 4.52
N ASP A 57 4.94 -5.24 4.50
CA ASP A 57 5.93 -5.70 3.52
C ASP A 57 5.25 -6.35 2.29
N GLN A 58 3.91 -6.36 2.25
CA GLN A 58 3.16 -6.93 1.13
C GLN A 58 3.05 -5.94 -0.03
N TYR A 59 4.03 -5.97 -0.95
CA TYR A 59 4.10 -5.05 -2.10
C TYR A 59 2.80 -4.95 -2.91
N LYS A 60 2.05 -6.05 -3.06
CA LYS A 60 0.76 -6.07 -3.78
C LYS A 60 -0.29 -5.16 -3.12
N ALA A 61 -0.34 -5.09 -1.80
CA ALA A 61 -1.29 -4.23 -1.09
C ALA A 61 -0.98 -2.75 -1.36
N HIS A 62 0.30 -2.37 -1.28
CA HIS A 62 0.79 -1.03 -1.63
C HIS A 62 0.51 -0.70 -3.11
N HIS A 63 0.79 -1.62 -4.04
CA HIS A 63 0.53 -1.45 -5.47
C HIS A 63 -0.96 -1.20 -5.77
N HIS A 64 -1.85 -2.00 -5.18
CA HIS A 64 -3.30 -1.83 -5.37
C HIS A 64 -3.84 -0.57 -4.69
N LEU A 65 -3.28 -0.17 -3.54
CA LEU A 65 -3.61 1.09 -2.89
C LEU A 65 -3.20 2.29 -3.77
N ALA A 66 -2.00 2.25 -4.36
CA ALA A 66 -1.52 3.26 -5.31
C ALA A 66 -2.45 3.38 -6.53
N LEU A 67 -2.89 2.26 -7.11
CA LEU A 67 -3.88 2.25 -8.19
C LEU A 67 -5.21 2.87 -7.77
N ALA A 68 -5.71 2.54 -6.57
CA ALA A 68 -6.96 3.08 -6.06
C ALA A 68 -6.87 4.60 -5.83
N TYR A 69 -5.77 5.10 -5.23
CA TYR A 69 -5.52 6.53 -5.11
C TYR A 69 -5.38 7.22 -6.46
N THR A 70 -4.74 6.58 -7.44
CA THR A 70 -4.63 7.10 -8.81
C THR A 70 -6.01 7.27 -9.46
N LYS A 71 -6.89 6.28 -9.31
CA LYS A 71 -8.29 6.35 -9.79
C LYS A 71 -9.07 7.47 -9.09
N LYS A 72 -8.77 7.75 -7.83
CA LYS A 72 -9.38 8.82 -7.04
C LYS A 72 -8.86 10.23 -7.41
N GLY A 73 -7.72 10.32 -8.12
CA GLY A 73 -7.03 11.58 -8.40
C GLY A 73 -6.13 12.06 -7.27
N TRP A 74 -5.89 11.22 -6.27
CA TRP A 74 -5.07 11.54 -5.09
C TRP A 74 -3.61 11.20 -5.34
N TYR A 75 -3.00 11.88 -6.31
CA TYR A 75 -1.70 11.50 -6.87
C TYR A 75 -0.54 11.55 -5.87
N GLU A 76 -0.59 12.45 -4.88
CA GLU A 76 0.42 12.54 -3.81
C GLU A 76 0.42 11.33 -2.87
N TYR A 77 -0.74 10.73 -2.65
CA TYR A 77 -0.82 9.48 -1.88
C TYR A 77 -0.48 8.28 -2.77
N ALA A 78 -0.90 8.31 -4.04
CA ALA A 78 -0.62 7.26 -5.00
C ALA A 78 0.89 7.05 -5.19
N ILE A 79 1.67 8.13 -5.34
CA ILE A 79 3.10 8.04 -5.64
C ILE A 79 3.87 7.41 -4.48
N LYS A 80 3.55 7.76 -3.23
CA LYS A 80 4.19 7.21 -2.03
C LYS A 80 3.98 5.70 -1.92
N GLU A 81 2.76 5.24 -2.17
CA GLU A 81 2.42 3.82 -2.14
C GLU A 81 3.05 3.05 -3.31
N ALA A 82 3.15 3.67 -4.49
CA ALA A 82 3.82 3.07 -5.64
C ALA A 82 5.34 2.95 -5.43
N GLU A 83 5.97 3.98 -4.85
CA GLU A 83 7.39 3.95 -4.46
C GLU A 83 7.64 2.87 -3.40
N THR A 84 6.78 2.76 -2.38
CA THR A 84 6.87 1.68 -1.39
C THR A 84 6.74 0.29 -2.04
N ALA A 85 5.79 0.12 -2.96
CA ALA A 85 5.63 -1.14 -3.70
C ALA A 85 6.87 -1.48 -4.55
N PHE A 86 7.50 -0.47 -5.17
CA PHE A 86 8.73 -0.64 -5.94
C PHE A 86 9.92 -0.99 -5.03
N ASP A 87 10.06 -0.34 -3.87
CA ASP A 87 11.15 -0.61 -2.93
C ASP A 87 11.05 -2.04 -2.37
N LEU A 88 9.84 -2.53 -2.11
CA LEU A 88 9.59 -3.90 -1.65
C LEU A 88 9.78 -4.94 -2.77
N HIS A 89 9.33 -4.61 -3.99
CA HIS A 89 9.43 -5.48 -5.15
C HIS A 89 9.65 -4.66 -6.43
N PRO A 90 10.90 -4.44 -6.83
CA PRO A 90 11.21 -3.76 -8.07
C PRO A 90 10.75 -4.60 -9.27
N SER A 91 9.85 -4.06 -10.07
CA SER A 91 9.41 -4.67 -11.32
C SER A 91 9.08 -3.61 -12.36
N ASP A 92 8.95 -4.04 -13.61
CA ASP A 92 8.52 -3.16 -14.70
C ASP A 92 7.13 -2.57 -14.43
N ASP A 93 6.22 -3.34 -13.81
CA ASP A 93 4.87 -2.88 -13.45
C ASP A 93 4.90 -1.78 -12.40
N THR A 94 5.66 -1.96 -11.30
CA THR A 94 5.75 -0.95 -10.23
C THR A 94 6.47 0.30 -10.71
N TYR A 95 7.50 0.15 -11.54
CA TYR A 95 8.18 1.26 -12.21
C TYR A 95 7.23 2.05 -13.12
N LYS A 96 6.52 1.38 -14.04
CA LYS A 96 5.55 2.01 -14.94
C LYS A 96 4.45 2.73 -14.17
N LEU A 97 3.96 2.16 -13.06
CA LEU A 97 2.95 2.79 -12.23
C LEU A 97 3.43 4.14 -11.66
N ILE A 98 4.65 4.21 -11.15
CA ILE A 98 5.28 5.45 -10.65
C ILE A 98 5.30 6.51 -11.77
N HIS A 99 5.71 6.15 -12.98
CA HIS A 99 5.75 7.07 -14.13
C HIS A 99 4.37 7.60 -14.51
N VAL A 100 3.37 6.71 -14.61
CA VAL A 100 1.99 7.09 -14.94
C VAL A 100 1.40 8.03 -13.87
N ILE A 101 1.68 7.78 -12.58
CA ILE A 101 1.21 8.64 -11.50
C ILE A 101 1.84 10.04 -11.59
N ARG A 102 3.15 10.11 -11.83
CA ARG A 102 3.85 11.40 -11.97
C ARG A 102 3.32 12.21 -13.14
N GLU A 103 3.07 11.57 -14.29
CA GLU A 103 2.47 12.22 -15.45
C GLU A 103 1.05 12.72 -15.17
N LYS A 104 0.18 11.88 -14.57
CA LYS A 104 -1.18 12.31 -14.23
C LYS A 104 -1.18 13.46 -13.23
N ARG A 105 -0.25 13.45 -12.28
CA ARG A 105 -0.07 14.54 -11.33
C ARG A 105 0.28 15.86 -12.03
N THR A 106 1.25 15.85 -12.95
CA THR A 106 1.65 17.07 -13.66
C THR A 106 0.52 17.61 -14.53
N LEU A 107 -0.20 16.72 -15.23
CA LEU A 107 -1.37 17.09 -16.03
C LEU A 107 -2.49 17.68 -15.17
N SER A 108 -2.75 17.12 -13.99
CA SER A 108 -3.72 17.69 -13.04
C SER A 108 -3.29 19.08 -12.59
N SER A 109 -2.04 19.24 -12.16
CA SER A 109 -1.50 20.53 -11.73
C SER A 109 -1.58 21.59 -12.83
N TYR A 110 -1.30 21.22 -14.08
CA TYR A 110 -1.42 22.12 -15.22
C TYR A 110 -2.86 22.53 -15.50
N LYS A 111 -3.81 21.60 -15.38
CA LYS A 111 -5.24 21.88 -15.53
C LYS A 111 -5.74 22.84 -14.44
N ASP A 112 -5.24 22.68 -13.22
CA ASP A 112 -5.61 23.55 -12.10
C ASP A 112 -5.10 24.99 -12.32
N THR A 113 -3.93 25.17 -12.95
CA THR A 113 -3.40 26.51 -13.25
C THR A 113 -4.22 27.26 -14.31
N ILE A 114 -4.70 26.57 -15.36
CA ILE A 114 -5.44 27.21 -16.47
C ILE A 114 -6.92 27.48 -16.15
N THR A 115 -7.47 26.89 -15.09
CA THR A 115 -8.88 27.09 -14.69
C THR A 115 -9.05 28.24 -13.71
N GLN A 116 -7.95 28.83 -13.24
CA GLN A 116 -7.92 30.00 -12.35
C GLN A 116 -7.71 31.33 -13.08
N GLU A 117 -7.50 31.31 -14.40
CA GLU A 117 -7.45 32.47 -15.30
C GLU A 117 -8.83 32.72 -15.96
#